data_AF-A0A0P9TAE2-F1
#
_entry.id   AF-A0A0P9TAE2-F1
#
_cell.length_a   1.000
_cell.length_b   1.000
_cell.length_c   1.000
_cell.angle_alpha   90.00
_cell.angle_beta   90.00
_cell.angle_gamma   90.00
#
_symmetry.space_group_name_H-M   'P 1'
#
loop_
_entity.id
_entity.type
_entity.pdbx_description
1 polymer ?
#
loop_
_entity_poly.entity_id
_entity_poly.type
_entity_poly.pdbx_seq_one_letter_code
_entity_poly.pdbx_strand_id
1 'polypeptide(L)' 'MKLTKDVQQAVLLLVGHWYANREAVVIGTITAEVPLAVERLLWYRKRF' A
#
# COMPACT_ATOMS: atom_id res chain seq x y z
N MET A 1 -6.86 -9.48 -18.50
CA MET A 1 -5.52 -9.47 -17.87
C MET A 1 -5.69 -9.93 -16.42
N LYS A 2 -5.15 -11.08 -16.00
CA LYS A 2 -5.19 -11.49 -14.58
C LYS A 2 -4.08 -10.76 -13.83
N LEU A 3 -4.40 -10.15 -12.69
CA LEU A 3 -3.41 -9.62 -11.75
C LEU A 3 -2.46 -10.74 -11.31
N THR A 4 -1.16 -10.46 -11.24
CA THR A 4 -0.19 -11.39 -10.64
C THR A 4 -0.36 -11.42 -9.12
N LYS A 5 0.00 -12.54 -8.48
CA LYS A 5 -0.27 -12.78 -7.05
C LYS A 5 0.33 -11.72 -6.13
N ASP A 6 1.49 -11.18 -6.48
CA ASP A 6 2.18 -10.13 -5.73
C ASP A 6 1.46 -8.77 -5.83
N VAL A 7 0.87 -8.45 -6.99
CA VAL A 7 0.04 -7.24 -7.14
C VAL A 7 -1.25 -7.40 -6.35
N GLN A 8 -1.86 -8.59 -6.36
CA GLN A 8 -3.02 -8.89 -5.51
C GLN A 8 -2.67 -8.73 -4.03
N GLN A 9 -1.50 -9.23 -3.60
CA GLN A 9 -1.03 -9.08 -2.23
C GLN A 9 -0.81 -7.61 -1.85
N ALA A 10 -0.16 -6.81 -2.71
CA ALA A 10 0.05 -5.39 -2.48
C ALA A 10 -1.28 -4.65 -2.32
N VAL A 11 -2.29 -4.98 -3.13
CA VAL A 11 -3.63 -4.40 -3.01
C VAL A 11 -4.31 -4.77 -1.69
N LEU A 12 -4.23 -6.04 -1.27
CA LEU A 12 -4.82 -6.48 0.01
C LEU A 12 -4.18 -5.78 1.22
N LEU A 13 -2.86 -5.64 1.22
CA LEU A 13 -2.13 -4.92 2.27
C LEU A 13 -2.54 -3.44 2.34
N LEU A 14 -2.69 -2.79 1.18
CA LEU A 14 -3.11 -1.40 1.09
C LEU A 14 -4.54 -1.20 1.58
N VAL A 15 -5.46 -2.07 1.16
CA VAL A 15 -6.86 -2.04 1.60
C VAL A 15 -6.99 -2.31 3.11
N GLY A 16 -6.24 -3.28 3.64
CA GLY A 16 -6.19 -3.56 5.07
C GLY A 16 -5.67 -2.36 5.87
N HIS A 17 -4.64 -1.67 5.35
CA HIS A 17 -4.13 -0.45 5.94
C HIS A 17 -5.19 0.67 5.99
N TRP A 18 -5.92 0.95 4.91
CA TRP A 18 -6.99 1.95 4.92
C TRP A 18 -8.19 1.56 5.78
N TYR A 19 -8.52 0.27 5.84
CA TYR A 19 -9.60 -0.20 6.70
C TYR A 19 -9.27 -0.01 8.19
N ALA A 20 -8.01 -0.24 8.57
CA ALA A 20 -7.54 -0.03 9.93
C ALA A 20 -7.39 1.46 10.28
N ASN A 21 -7.03 2.30 9.30
CA ASN A 21 -6.80 3.73 9.44
C ASN A 21 -7.93 4.51 8.74
N ARG A 22 -9.08 4.62 9.42
CA ARG A 22 -10.37 5.10 8.86
C ARG A 22 -10.48 6.61 8.64
N GLU A 23 -9.61 7.40 9.24
CA GLU A 23 -9.46 8.83 8.95
C GLU A 23 -8.10 9.04 8.31
N ALA A 24 -7.94 10.10 7.53
CA ALA A 24 -6.60 10.63 7.25
C ALA A 24 -6.04 11.14 8.59
N VAL A 25 -5.60 10.22 9.45
CA VAL A 25 -4.92 10.52 10.72
C VAL A 25 -3.54 11.03 10.34
N VAL A 26 -3.53 12.24 9.78
CA VAL A 26 -2.40 13.14 9.75
C VAL A 26 -2.51 13.93 11.05
N ILE A 27 -2.22 13.27 12.17
CA ILE A 27 -2.04 13.97 13.44
C ILE A 27 -0.58 14.42 13.46
N GLY A 28 -0.33 15.64 12.98
CA GLY A 28 1.01 16.25 12.94
C GLY A 28 1.84 15.84 11.71
N THR A 29 3.12 15.53 11.92
CA THR A 29 4.11 15.23 10.85
C THR A 29 4.12 13.79 10.36
N ILE A 30 3.31 12.91 10.96
CA ILE A 30 3.24 11.49 10.62
C ILE A 30 2.04 11.31 9.68
N THR A 31 2.25 11.50 8.38
CA THR A 31 1.33 10.95 7.39
C THR A 31 1.30 9.44 7.55
N ALA A 32 0.13 8.80 7.50
CA ALA A 32 0.04 7.34 7.45
C ALA A 32 0.87 6.83 6.26
N GLU A 33 2.09 6.36 6.55
CA GLU A 33 3.03 5.92 5.52
C GLU A 33 2.46 4.68 4.85
N VAL A 34 2.57 4.63 3.52
CA VAL A 34 2.21 3.43 2.75
C VAL A 34 3.03 2.25 3.32
N PRO A 35 2.42 1.09 3.57
CA PRO A 35 3.16 -0.03 4.15
C PRO A 35 4.39 -0.37 3.29
N LEU A 36 5.57 -0.48 3.91
CA LEU A 36 6.83 -0.84 3.24
C LEU A 36 6.69 -2.10 2.36
N ALA A 37 5.87 -3.06 2.79
CA ALA A 37 5.58 -4.26 2.02
C ALA A 37 4.90 -3.97 0.67
N VAL A 38 4.00 -2.99 0.60
CA VAL A 38 3.35 -2.56 -0.66
C VAL A 38 4.39 -1.96 -1.60
N GLU A 39 5.26 -1.09 -1.09
CA GLU A 39 6.33 -0.47 -1.89
C GLU A 39 7.27 -1.53 -2.45
N ARG A 40 7.73 -2.48 -1.62
CA ARG A 40 8.65 -3.54 -2.03
C ARG A 40 8.05 -4.48 -3.09
N LEU A 41 6.76 -4.78 -3.00
CA LEU A 41 6.07 -5.63 -3.98
C LEU A 41 5.93 -4.94 -5.34
N LEU A 42 5.76 -3.61 -5.36
CA LEU A 42 5.51 -2.85 -6.59
C LEU A 42 6.78 -2.21 -7.18
N TRP A 43 7.86 -2.09 -6.41
CA TRP A 43 9.11 -1.41 -6.80
C TRP A 43 9.65 -1.86 -8.16
N TYR A 44 9.77 -3.18 -8.37
CA TYR A 44 10.32 -3.76 -9.59
C TYR A 44 9.40 -3.63 -10.82
N ARG A 45 8.16 -3.16 -10.63
CA ARG A 45 7.18 -2.92 -11.70
C ARG A 45 7.11 -1.46 -12.11
N LYS A 46 7.75 -0.56 -11.35
CA LYS A 46 7.79 0.88 -11.63
C LYS A 46 8.62 1.12 -12.90
N ARG A 47 8.00 1.67 -13.94
CA ARG A 47 8.69 2.23 -15.11
C ARG A 47 8.85 3.73 -14.86
N PHE A 48 10.07 4.23 -15.00
CA PHE A 48 10.41 5.65 -14.92
C PHE A 48 10.14 6.34 -16.25
#